data_AF-A0A813EAC8-F1
#
_entry.id   AF-A0A813EAC8-F1
#
_cell.length_a   1.000
_cell.length_b   1.000
_cell.length_c   1.000
_cell.angle_alpha   90.00
_cell.angle_beta   90.00
_cell.angle_gamma   90.00
#
_symmetry.space_group_name_H-M   'P 1'
#
loop_
_entity.id
_entity.type
_entity.pdbx_description
1 polymer ?
#
loop_
_entity_poly.entity_id
_entity_poly.type
_entity_poly.pdbx_seq_one_letter_code
_entity_poly.pdbx_strand_id
1 'polypeptide(L)'
;PGPYGAHLRRRYRLQYSATSHTVQINLSERIRLSVGCASQVQSNSGSGAAKLMLAAACNVAAGTNVRTAVNVTGSQPEAEITVARSLSQHCTVQHRTSFARGSGAMSLIVNPWLSRTLRGSLGGTLGGDPNLTFSLVKSSLSSGHN
;
A
#
# COMPACT_ATOMS: atom_id res chain seq x y z
N PRO A 1 -36.04 15.50 16.12
CA PRO A 1 -34.74 15.06 15.56
C PRO A 1 -34.80 14.99 14.03
N GLY A 2 -34.11 15.91 13.33
CA GLY A 2 -34.24 16.08 11.88
C GLY A 2 -33.46 15.05 11.03
N PRO A 3 -33.82 14.91 9.74
CA PRO A 3 -33.29 13.89 8.81
C PRO A 3 -31.78 13.99 8.53
N TYR A 4 -31.13 15.11 8.91
CA TYR A 4 -29.70 15.32 8.72
C TYR A 4 -28.81 14.72 9.83
N GLY A 5 -29.38 14.31 10.97
CA GLY A 5 -28.62 13.70 12.07
C GLY A 5 -28.26 12.22 11.86
N ALA A 6 -28.92 11.53 10.92
CA ALA A 6 -28.72 10.10 10.68
C ALA A 6 -27.45 9.79 9.87
N HIS A 7 -26.98 10.72 9.03
CA HIS A 7 -25.81 10.52 8.17
C HIS A 7 -24.45 10.57 8.91
N LEU A 8 -24.43 11.08 10.16
CA LEU A 8 -23.22 11.18 10.99
C LEU A 8 -23.03 9.99 11.95
N ARG A 9 -23.97 9.05 12.02
CA ARG A 9 -23.78 7.76 12.73
C ARG A 9 -22.89 6.80 11.91
N ARG A 10 -21.77 7.27 11.38
CA ARG A 10 -20.72 6.39 10.85
C ARG A 10 -20.02 5.78 12.06
N ARG A 11 -20.30 4.50 12.32
CA ARG A 11 -19.66 3.69 13.36
C ARG A 11 -18.15 3.68 13.08
N TYR A 12 -17.41 4.51 13.79
CA TYR A 12 -15.95 4.41 13.82
C TYR A 12 -15.57 3.30 14.79
N ARG A 13 -14.62 2.46 14.42
CA ARG A 13 -14.03 1.47 15.33
C ARG A 13 -12.56 1.81 15.50
N LEU A 14 -12.22 2.21 16.71
CA LEU A 14 -10.84 2.38 17.16
C LEU A 14 -10.35 1.05 17.73
N GLN A 15 -9.19 0.59 17.27
CA GLN A 15 -8.52 -0.59 17.81
C GLN A 15 -7.07 -0.25 18.11
N TYR A 16 -6.66 -0.42 19.36
CA TYR A 16 -5.27 -0.31 19.77
C TYR A 16 -4.69 -1.72 19.98
N SER A 17 -3.48 -1.94 19.51
CA SER A 17 -2.70 -3.15 19.74
C SER A 17 -1.43 -2.78 20.50
N ALA A 18 -1.36 -3.18 21.76
CA ALA A 18 -0.19 -2.96 22.61
C ALA A 18 1.03 -3.75 22.13
N THR A 19 0.82 -4.96 21.59
CA THR A 19 1.90 -5.85 21.11
C THR A 19 2.60 -5.32 19.86
N SER A 20 1.88 -4.62 19.00
CA SER A 20 2.43 -4.03 17.77
C SER A 20 2.54 -2.50 17.83
N HIS A 21 2.24 -1.90 18.98
CA HIS A 21 2.16 -0.44 19.20
C HIS A 21 1.47 0.29 18.04
N THR A 22 0.32 -0.24 17.61
CA THR A 22 -0.46 0.30 16.49
C THR A 22 -1.86 0.70 16.91
N VAL A 23 -2.34 1.80 16.34
CA VAL A 23 -3.70 2.32 16.42
C VAL A 23 -4.32 2.21 15.04
N GLN A 24 -5.46 1.53 14.94
CA GLN A 24 -6.25 1.43 13.72
C GLN A 24 -7.58 2.15 13.91
N ILE A 25 -7.95 2.98 12.95
CA ILE A 25 -9.23 3.70 12.91
C ILE A 25 -9.96 3.24 11.65
N ASN A 26 -11.03 2.47 11.82
CA ASN A 26 -11.93 2.16 10.71
C ASN A 26 -12.99 3.25 10.61
N LEU A 27 -12.96 3.99 9.50
CA LEU A 27 -13.91 5.04 9.16
C LEU A 27 -14.87 4.49 8.11
N SER A 28 -16.08 4.10 8.52
CA SER A 28 -17.05 3.39 7.67
C SER A 28 -16.54 2.03 7.16
N GLU A 29 -17.31 1.38 6.30
CA GLU A 29 -16.94 0.12 5.65
C GLU A 29 -15.81 0.27 4.62
N ARG A 30 -15.52 1.51 4.20
CA ARG A 30 -14.65 1.77 3.03
C ARG A 30 -13.29 2.34 3.36
N ILE A 31 -13.05 2.89 4.55
CA ILE A 31 -11.79 3.59 4.87
C ILE A 31 -11.21 3.02 6.17
N ARG A 32 -9.91 2.72 6.15
CA ARG A 32 -9.13 2.31 7.32
C ARG A 32 -7.87 3.14 7.40
N LEU A 33 -7.63 3.75 8.55
CA LEU A 33 -6.40 4.43 8.90
C LEU A 33 -5.64 3.59 9.92
N SER A 34 -4.33 3.64 9.88
CA SER A 34 -3.45 2.92 10.81
C SER A 34 -2.24 3.77 11.08
N VAL A 35 -1.93 3.98 12.36
CA VAL A 35 -0.73 4.66 12.83
C VAL A 35 -0.03 3.71 13.77
N GLY A 36 1.23 3.41 13.50
CA GLY A 36 2.02 2.50 14.32
C GLY A 36 3.41 3.04 14.55
N CYS A 37 3.97 2.74 15.72
CA CYS A 37 5.37 3.01 16.00
C CYS A 37 6.08 1.67 16.24
N ALA A 38 7.02 1.30 15.37
CA ALA A 38 7.92 0.19 15.65
C ALA A 38 9.15 0.75 16.37
N SER A 39 9.28 0.47 17.66
CA SER A 39 10.35 0.99 18.52
C SER A 39 11.70 0.27 18.36
N GLN A 40 11.79 -0.74 17.50
CA GLN A 40 13.02 -1.51 17.28
C GLN A 40 13.24 -1.81 15.80
N VAL A 41 13.76 -0.84 15.04
CA VAL A 41 14.49 -1.16 13.81
C VAL A 41 15.97 -1.11 14.15
N GLN A 42 16.59 -2.29 14.29
CA GLN A 42 18.05 -2.38 14.28
C GLN A 42 18.51 -1.98 12.88
N SER A 43 18.92 -0.73 12.69
CA SER A 43 19.68 -0.36 11.49
C SER A 43 21.12 -0.82 11.65
N ASN A 44 21.81 -1.07 10.54
CA ASN A 44 23.24 -1.40 10.49
C ASN A 44 24.16 -0.31 11.11
N SER A 45 23.60 0.80 11.61
CA SER A 45 24.27 1.92 12.23
C SER A 45 24.08 2.03 13.76
N GLY A 46 23.44 1.05 14.41
CA GLY A 46 23.27 1.02 15.87
C GLY A 46 21.81 1.16 16.33
N SER A 47 21.56 0.83 17.60
CA SER A 47 20.22 0.78 18.20
C SER A 47 19.53 2.16 18.23
N GLY A 48 18.24 2.23 17.85
CA GLY A 48 17.36 3.30 18.34
C GLY A 48 16.47 4.04 17.34
N ALA A 49 16.42 3.64 16.06
CA ALA A 49 15.51 4.30 15.12
C ALA A 49 14.06 3.82 15.34
N ALA A 50 13.24 4.65 16.01
CA ALA A 50 11.79 4.48 16.01
C ALA A 50 11.28 4.68 14.57
N LYS A 51 10.61 3.66 14.03
CA LYS A 51 9.95 3.74 12.72
C LYS A 51 8.49 4.09 12.92
N LEU A 52 8.13 5.32 12.57
CA LEU A 52 6.73 5.72 12.51
C LEU A 52 6.14 5.22 11.19
N MET A 53 5.03 4.49 11.26
CA MET A 53 4.28 4.05 10.10
C MET A 53 2.90 4.71 10.13
N LEU A 54 2.57 5.41 9.06
CA LEU A 54 1.21 5.88 8.79
C LEU A 54 0.71 5.12 7.56
N ALA A 55 -0.49 4.57 7.63
CA ALA A 55 -1.11 3.93 6.47
C ALA A 55 -2.59 4.27 6.41
N ALA A 56 -3.08 4.48 5.20
CA ALA A 56 -4.50 4.58 4.91
C ALA A 56 -4.85 3.59 3.81
N ALA A 57 -5.99 2.93 3.93
CA ALA A 57 -6.56 2.11 2.88
C ALA A 57 -8.00 2.56 2.66
N CYS A 58 -8.40 2.72 1.41
CA CYS A 58 -9.76 3.04 1.07
C CYS A 58 -10.25 2.32 -0.19
N ASN A 59 -11.53 1.97 -0.20
CA ASN A 59 -12.24 1.61 -1.40
C ASN A 59 -12.83 2.87 -2.03
N VAL A 60 -12.26 3.32 -3.15
CA VAL A 60 -12.65 4.56 -3.83
C VAL A 60 -13.78 4.35 -4.84
N ALA A 61 -13.87 3.15 -5.40
CA ALA A 61 -14.90 2.74 -6.35
C ALA A 61 -15.06 1.21 -6.33
N ALA A 62 -16.15 0.70 -6.91
CA ALA A 62 -16.35 -0.74 -7.06
C ALA A 62 -15.12 -1.38 -7.74
N GLY A 63 -14.57 -2.41 -7.10
CA GLY A 63 -13.36 -3.10 -7.58
C GLY A 63 -12.05 -2.31 -7.48
N THR A 64 -12.04 -1.07 -6.95
CA THR A 64 -10.83 -0.23 -6.83
C THR A 64 -10.49 0.07 -5.38
N ASN A 65 -9.31 -0.37 -4.96
CA ASN A 65 -8.76 -0.11 -3.64
C ASN A 65 -7.48 0.73 -3.76
N VAL A 66 -7.36 1.72 -2.89
CA VAL A 66 -6.16 2.55 -2.75
C VAL A 66 -5.59 2.29 -1.37
N ARG A 67 -4.27 2.15 -1.30
CA ARG A 67 -3.51 2.06 -0.06
C ARG A 67 -2.38 3.07 -0.14
N THR A 68 -2.30 3.96 0.82
CA THR A 68 -1.15 4.83 1.02
C THR A 68 -0.42 4.41 2.30
N ALA A 69 0.90 4.49 2.29
CA ALA A 69 1.72 4.25 3.45
C ALA A 69 2.86 5.26 3.47
N VAL A 70 3.22 5.75 4.64
CA VAL A 70 4.38 6.58 4.88
C VAL A 70 5.11 5.98 6.06
N ASN A 71 6.34 5.55 5.81
CA ASN A 71 7.27 5.08 6.81
C ASN A 71 8.28 6.19 7.05
N VAL A 72 8.49 6.56 8.31
CA VAL A 72 9.51 7.54 8.69
C VAL A 72 10.51 6.82 9.58
N THR A 73 11.74 6.68 9.09
CA THR A 73 12.86 6.12 9.85
C THR A 73 13.88 7.24 10.05
N GLY A 74 14.04 7.73 11.28
CA GLY A 74 14.85 8.91 11.55
C GLY A 74 14.31 10.15 10.82
N SER A 75 15.15 10.85 10.05
CA SER A 75 14.78 12.05 9.26
C SER A 75 14.36 11.74 7.81
N GLN A 76 14.29 10.46 7.44
CA GLN A 76 14.04 10.03 6.06
C GLN A 76 12.63 9.43 5.92
N PRO A 77 11.66 10.17 5.35
CA PRO A 77 10.37 9.62 4.97
C PRO A 77 10.48 8.80 3.69
N GLU A 78 9.82 7.66 3.70
CA GLU A 78 9.54 6.78 2.58
C GLU A 78 8.03 6.68 2.41
N ALA A 79 7.51 7.11 1.27
CA ALA A 79 6.10 7.08 0.96
C ALA A 79 5.80 6.05 -0.12
N GLU A 80 4.66 5.37 -0.02
CA GLU A 80 4.15 4.46 -1.01
C GLU A 80 2.66 4.71 -1.23
N ILE A 81 2.24 4.73 -2.49
CA ILE A 81 0.85 4.75 -2.90
C ILE A 81 0.63 3.57 -3.83
N THR A 82 -0.24 2.66 -3.41
CA THR A 82 -0.69 1.52 -4.20
C THR A 82 -2.16 1.69 -4.59
N VAL A 83 -2.47 1.54 -5.87
CA VAL A 83 -3.83 1.48 -6.41
C VAL A 83 -4.03 0.11 -7.05
N ALA A 84 -4.98 -0.67 -6.55
CA ALA A 84 -5.34 -1.96 -7.09
C ALA A 84 -6.77 -1.91 -7.65
N ARG A 85 -6.94 -2.31 -8.91
CA ARG A 85 -8.23 -2.34 -9.59
C ARG A 85 -8.50 -3.72 -10.18
N SER A 86 -9.62 -4.33 -9.79
CA SER A 86 -10.17 -5.50 -10.45
C SER A 86 -10.91 -5.04 -11.71
N LEU A 87 -10.43 -5.45 -12.89
CA LEU A 87 -11.10 -5.20 -14.17
C LEU A 87 -12.09 -6.32 -14.50
N SER A 88 -11.79 -7.55 -14.07
CA SER A 88 -12.67 -8.71 -14.13
C SER A 88 -12.35 -9.67 -12.98
N GLN A 89 -13.10 -10.76 -12.84
CA GLN A 89 -12.82 -11.83 -11.85
C GLN A 89 -11.44 -12.49 -12.05
N HIS A 90 -10.83 -12.31 -13.22
CA HIS A 90 -9.58 -12.94 -13.59
C HIS A 90 -8.46 -11.94 -13.89
N CYS A 91 -8.74 -10.63 -13.83
CA CYS A 91 -7.80 -9.57 -14.16
C CYS A 91 -7.80 -8.51 -13.06
N THR A 92 -6.65 -8.37 -12.38
CA THR A 92 -6.40 -7.30 -11.41
C THR A 92 -5.16 -6.53 -11.84
N VAL A 93 -5.23 -5.21 -11.80
CA VAL A 93 -4.11 -4.34 -12.13
C VAL A 93 -3.70 -3.61 -10.85
N GLN A 94 -2.43 -3.71 -10.47
CA GLN A 94 -1.87 -3.04 -9.31
C GLN A 94 -0.82 -2.03 -9.75
N HIS A 95 -1.02 -0.76 -9.42
CA HIS A 95 -0.07 0.31 -9.61
C HIS A 95 0.52 0.65 -8.25
N ARG A 96 1.84 0.71 -8.15
CA ARG A 96 2.56 1.08 -6.93
C ARG A 96 3.55 2.19 -7.27
N THR A 97 3.37 3.33 -6.65
CA THR A 97 4.32 4.44 -6.68
C THR A 97 5.01 4.51 -5.34
N SER A 98 6.34 4.53 -5.31
CA SER A 98 7.10 4.72 -4.07
C SER A 98 8.06 5.89 -4.21
N PHE A 99 8.32 6.58 -3.10
CA PHE A 99 9.29 7.65 -3.00
C PHE A 99 10.13 7.41 -1.76
N ALA A 100 11.45 7.41 -1.91
CA ALA A 100 12.39 7.27 -0.82
C ALA A 100 13.31 8.50 -0.79
N ARG A 101 13.19 9.33 0.26
CA ARG A 101 14.00 10.55 0.38
C ARG A 101 15.50 10.25 0.45
N GLY A 102 15.89 9.16 1.14
CA GLY A 102 17.30 8.80 1.35
C GLY A 102 18.07 8.52 0.07
N SER A 103 17.40 7.96 -0.95
CA SER A 103 18.00 7.67 -2.27
C SER A 103 17.65 8.70 -3.34
N GLY A 104 16.81 9.70 -3.02
CA GLY A 104 16.27 10.63 -4.01
C GLY A 104 15.49 9.93 -5.14
N ALA A 105 15.03 8.70 -4.90
CA ALA A 105 14.45 7.85 -5.92
C ALA A 105 12.93 7.78 -5.78
N MET A 106 12.26 7.89 -6.91
CA MET A 106 10.86 7.60 -7.12
C MET A 106 10.75 6.35 -7.98
N SER A 107 9.93 5.38 -7.60
CA SER A 107 9.63 4.21 -8.44
C SER A 107 8.15 4.16 -8.77
N LEU A 108 7.83 3.71 -9.98
CA LEU A 108 6.49 3.40 -10.45
C LEU A 108 6.50 1.97 -10.96
N ILE A 109 5.66 1.12 -10.40
CA ILE A 109 5.53 -0.29 -10.80
C ILE A 109 4.06 -0.57 -11.12
N VAL A 110 3.81 -1.16 -12.28
CA VAL A 110 2.49 -1.60 -12.74
C VAL A 110 2.53 -3.10 -12.96
N ASN A 111 1.75 -3.82 -12.15
CA ASN A 111 1.64 -5.27 -12.19
C ASN A 111 0.24 -5.66 -12.68
N PRO A 112 0.08 -6.05 -13.96
CA PRO A 112 -1.10 -6.78 -14.38
C PRO A 112 -1.05 -8.22 -13.88
N TRP A 113 -2.11 -8.65 -13.21
CA TRP A 113 -2.35 -10.02 -12.76
C TRP A 113 -3.50 -10.59 -13.55
N LEU A 114 -3.18 -11.37 -14.58
CA LEU A 114 -4.14 -12.24 -15.25
C LEU A 114 -4.01 -13.63 -14.62
N SER A 115 -4.97 -14.01 -13.79
CA SER A 115 -5.00 -15.26 -13.02
C SER A 115 -4.75 -16.53 -13.86
N ARG A 116 -4.97 -16.48 -15.18
CA ARG A 116 -4.89 -17.63 -16.08
C ARG A 116 -3.73 -17.60 -17.09
N THR A 117 -3.05 -16.47 -17.33
CA THR A 117 -2.18 -16.37 -18.53
C THR A 117 -0.94 -15.49 -18.40
N LEU A 118 -0.98 -14.38 -17.66
CA LEU A 118 0.11 -13.41 -17.64
C LEU A 118 0.35 -12.89 -16.22
N ARG A 119 1.56 -13.12 -15.73
CA ARG A 119 2.14 -12.39 -14.61
C ARG A 119 3.26 -11.53 -15.20
N GLY A 120 3.20 -10.23 -14.95
CA GLY A 120 4.17 -9.30 -15.48
C GLY A 120 4.24 -8.07 -14.60
N SER A 121 5.38 -7.39 -14.64
CA SER A 121 5.61 -6.13 -13.95
C SER A 121 6.32 -5.18 -14.89
N LEU A 122 5.73 -4.01 -15.09
CA LEU A 122 6.40 -2.88 -15.73
C LEU A 122 6.87 -1.95 -14.62
N GLY A 123 8.18 -1.74 -14.50
CA GLY A 123 8.77 -0.87 -13.49
C GLY A 123 9.55 0.28 -14.12
N GLY A 124 9.45 1.47 -13.54
CA GLY A 124 10.31 2.61 -13.83
C GLY A 124 10.83 3.20 -12.55
N THR A 125 12.08 3.65 -12.53
CA THR A 125 12.68 4.39 -11.42
C THR A 125 13.24 5.71 -11.94
N LEU A 126 12.84 6.81 -11.31
CA LEU A 126 13.35 8.16 -11.54
C LEU A 126 14.18 8.55 -10.32
N GLY A 127 15.47 8.83 -10.49
CA GLY A 127 16.39 9.17 -9.40
C GLY A 127 17.69 9.75 -9.93
N GLY A 128 18.75 9.74 -9.11
CA GLY A 128 20.09 10.20 -9.53
C GLY A 128 20.61 9.49 -10.78
N ASP A 129 20.32 8.18 -10.91
CA ASP A 129 20.50 7.41 -12.13
C ASP A 129 19.13 6.87 -12.59
N PRO A 130 18.51 7.43 -13.64
CA PRO A 130 17.21 6.98 -14.12
C PRO A 130 17.35 5.61 -14.80
N ASN A 131 16.68 4.61 -14.25
CA ASN A 131 16.64 3.27 -14.83
C ASN A 131 15.19 2.85 -15.07
N LEU A 132 14.94 2.21 -16.22
CA LEU A 132 13.64 1.64 -16.54
C LEU A 132 13.77 0.12 -16.62
N THR A 133 12.92 -0.60 -15.87
CA THR A 133 13.02 -2.05 -15.70
C THR A 133 11.76 -2.72 -16.22
N PHE A 134 11.91 -3.49 -17.30
CA PHE A 134 10.85 -4.37 -17.79
C PHE A 134 11.07 -5.77 -17.22
N SER A 135 10.12 -6.32 -16.48
CA SER A 135 10.24 -7.66 -15.91
C SER A 135 8.97 -8.46 -16.18
N LEU A 136 9.04 -9.38 -17.14
CA LEU A 136 7.97 -10.34 -17.41
C LEU A 136 8.18 -11.57 -16.53
N VAL A 137 7.31 -11.79 -15.54
CA VAL A 137 7.38 -12.99 -14.69
C VAL A 137 6.61 -14.12 -15.39
N LYS A 138 7.32 -14.86 -16.25
CA LYS A 138 6.99 -16.15 -16.90
C LYS A 138 5.50 -16.59 -16.86
N SER A 139 4.93 -16.81 -18.05
CA SER A 139 3.66 -17.52 -18.23
C SER A 139 3.71 -18.91 -17.56
N SER A 140 2.83 -19.17 -16.59
CA SER A 140 2.54 -20.55 -16.21
C SER A 140 1.45 -21.08 -17.13
N LEU A 141 1.84 -21.82 -18.16
CA LEU A 141 0.96 -22.78 -18.84
C LEU A 141 0.66 -23.93 -17.88
N SER A 142 -0.09 -23.64 -16.83
CA SER A 142 -0.70 -24.66 -15.98
C SER A 142 -2.05 -24.14 -15.49
N SER A 143 -2.95 -23.82 -16.42
CA SER A 143 -4.37 -24.05 -16.15
C SER A 143 -4.59 -25.56 -16.17
N GLY A 144 -4.13 -26.23 -15.11
CA GLY A 144 -4.63 -27.55 -14.76
C GLY A 144 -6.09 -27.35 -14.38
N HIS A 145 -6.96 -27.52 -15.37
CA HIS A 145 -8.35 -27.85 -15.09
C HIS A 145 -8.36 -29.20 -14.37
N ASN A 146 -8.85 -29.19 -13.13
CA ASN A 146 -9.72 -30.22 -12.58
C ASN A 146 -10.87 -29.50 -11.89
#